data_AF-A0A3M1XN92-F1
#
_entry.id   AF-A0A3M1XN92-F1
#
_cell.length_a   1.000
_cell.length_b   1.000
_cell.length_c   1.000
_cell.angle_alpha   90.00
_cell.angle_beta   90.00
_cell.angle_gamma   90.00
#
_symmetry.space_group_name_H-M   'P 1'
#
loop_
_entity.id
_entity.type
_entity.pdbx_description
1 polymer ?
#
loop_
_entity_poly.entity_id
_entity_poly.type
_entity_poly.pdbx_seq_one_letter_code
_entity_poly.pdbx_strand_id
1 'polypeptide(L)'
;MRFPIFCLAVFGFFLACTSPKEALMNDVDQLVTEAQAGQNTYDEKEWADKNDQLQTILKEDYPRCKDDMSPEEKAHLWSQVVSFHVIQYQERAFQALEENQDVYEQMLAENEEFITRLSEEFTQNILPELERSLPEFERLSQDLIQRLEDSGSLDRIKEAAEELTRDMERIQQEGH
;
A
#
# COMPACT_ATOMS: atom_id res chain seq x y z
N MET A 1 -24.75 77.27 -31.10
CA MET A 1 -25.42 76.46 -30.06
C MET A 1 -25.41 75.02 -30.57
N ARG A 2 -24.54 74.13 -30.03
CA ARG A 2 -24.84 73.14 -28.97
C ARG A 2 -26.08 72.29 -29.34
N PHE A 3 -26.09 70.96 -29.48
CA PHE A 3 -25.14 69.84 -29.37
C PHE A 3 -25.77 68.65 -30.16
N PRO A 4 -25.02 67.77 -30.83
CA PRO A 4 -25.52 66.48 -31.29
C PRO A 4 -25.56 65.46 -30.14
N ILE A 5 -26.53 64.54 -30.23
CA ILE A 5 -26.74 63.39 -29.36
C ILE A 5 -25.50 62.48 -29.44
N PHE A 6 -24.74 62.40 -28.34
CA PHE A 6 -23.72 61.37 -28.15
C PHE A 6 -24.39 60.13 -27.56
N CYS A 7 -24.48 59.08 -28.36
CA CYS A 7 -24.52 57.71 -27.84
C CYS A 7 -23.14 57.41 -27.24
N LEU A 8 -22.97 57.65 -25.95
CA LEU A 8 -21.91 57.03 -25.16
C LEU A 8 -22.49 55.77 -24.53
N ALA A 9 -22.25 54.64 -25.19
CA ALA A 9 -22.32 53.34 -24.55
C ALA A 9 -21.26 53.34 -23.45
N VAL A 10 -21.74 53.43 -22.20
CA VAL A 10 -20.94 53.31 -21.00
C VAL A 10 -20.45 51.87 -20.93
N PHE A 11 -19.23 51.63 -21.41
CA PHE A 11 -18.42 50.50 -20.99
C PHE A 11 -18.06 50.74 -19.53
N GLY A 12 -18.93 50.29 -18.63
CA GLY A 12 -18.64 50.17 -17.22
C GLY A 12 -17.65 49.03 -17.01
N PHE A 13 -16.36 49.34 -17.13
CA PHE A 13 -15.31 48.54 -16.49
C PHE A 13 -15.54 48.67 -14.97
N PHE A 14 -16.32 47.76 -14.40
CA PHE A 14 -16.28 47.51 -12.96
C PHE A 14 -14.91 46.88 -12.66
N LEU A 15 -13.90 47.70 -12.41
CA LEU A 15 -12.74 47.31 -11.63
C LEU A 15 -13.22 47.06 -10.20
N ALA A 16 -13.80 45.88 -9.98
CA ALA A 16 -13.98 45.36 -8.62
C ALA A 16 -12.58 45.23 -8.02
N CYS A 17 -12.23 46.13 -7.10
CA CYS A 17 -11.06 45.94 -6.26
C CYS A 17 -11.37 44.74 -5.36
N THR A 18 -10.95 43.54 -5.76
CA THR A 18 -10.94 42.37 -4.88
C THR A 18 -10.06 42.69 -3.68
N SER A 19 -10.51 42.33 -2.49
CA SER A 19 -9.73 42.57 -1.29
C SER A 19 -8.43 41.74 -1.33
N PRO A 20 -7.33 42.17 -0.69
CA PRO A 20 -6.07 41.43 -0.70
C PRO A 20 -6.21 39.97 -0.24
N LYS A 21 -7.12 39.69 0.71
CA LYS A 21 -7.42 38.33 1.16
C LYS A 21 -8.19 37.50 0.12
N GLU A 22 -9.13 38.10 -0.61
CA GLU A 22 -9.86 37.40 -1.68
C GLU A 22 -8.94 37.09 -2.85
N ALA A 23 -8.02 38.01 -3.19
CA ALA A 23 -6.99 37.75 -4.19
C ALA A 23 -6.11 36.56 -3.78
N LEU A 24 -5.57 36.55 -2.56
CA LEU A 24 -4.80 35.43 -2.01
C LEU A 24 -5.55 34.09 -2.10
N MET A 25 -6.81 34.06 -1.64
CA MET A 25 -7.60 32.82 -1.65
C MET A 25 -7.85 32.33 -3.08
N ASN A 26 -8.21 33.24 -3.99
CA ASN A 26 -8.42 32.91 -5.39
C ASN A 26 -7.15 32.40 -6.08
N ASP A 27 -5.99 33.01 -5.79
CA ASP A 27 -4.72 32.61 -6.38
C ASP A 27 -4.33 31.19 -5.94
N VAL A 28 -4.54 30.86 -4.65
CA VAL A 28 -4.28 29.50 -4.14
C VAL A 28 -5.30 28.49 -4.69
N ASP A 29 -6.59 28.83 -4.74
CA ASP A 29 -7.64 27.97 -5.31
C ASP A 29 -7.40 27.68 -6.80
N GLN A 30 -6.99 28.71 -7.55
CA GLN A 30 -6.64 28.57 -8.95
C GLN A 30 -5.42 27.66 -9.10
N LEU A 31 -4.39 27.83 -8.28
CA LEU A 31 -3.20 26.99 -8.35
C LEU A 31 -3.51 25.52 -8.06
N VAL A 32 -4.40 25.23 -7.11
CA VAL A 32 -4.90 23.87 -6.85
C VAL A 32 -5.67 23.34 -8.05
N THR A 33 -6.54 24.14 -8.64
CA THR A 33 -7.32 23.76 -9.83
C THR A 33 -6.43 23.43 -11.02
N GLU A 34 -5.39 24.24 -11.24
CA GLU A 34 -4.38 24.00 -12.29
C GLU A 34 -3.57 22.74 -12.01
N ALA A 35 -3.14 22.53 -10.76
CA ALA A 35 -2.44 21.32 -10.34
C ALA A 35 -3.28 20.05 -10.54
N GLN A 36 -4.59 20.10 -10.28
CA GLN A 36 -5.51 18.99 -10.55
C GLN A 36 -5.68 18.76 -12.06
N ALA A 37 -5.80 19.83 -12.85
CA ALA A 37 -5.98 19.73 -14.30
C ALA A 37 -4.71 19.23 -15.01
N GLY A 38 -3.53 19.59 -14.51
CA GLY A 38 -2.23 19.13 -15.01
C GLY A 38 -1.72 17.83 -14.38
N GLN A 39 -2.51 17.21 -13.52
CA GLN A 39 -2.18 15.92 -12.91
C GLN A 39 -1.99 14.86 -14.01
N ASN A 40 -0.92 14.07 -13.93
CA ASN A 40 -0.44 13.11 -14.94
C ASN A 40 0.14 13.70 -16.23
N THR A 41 0.28 15.03 -16.34
CA THR A 41 0.89 15.67 -17.51
C THR A 41 2.07 16.56 -17.20
N TYR A 42 2.17 17.06 -15.95
CA TYR A 42 3.25 17.93 -15.55
C TYR A 42 4.58 17.21 -15.41
N ASP A 43 5.61 17.79 -16.02
CA ASP A 43 6.99 17.39 -15.77
C ASP A 43 7.55 17.97 -14.46
N GLU A 44 8.77 17.56 -14.08
CA GLU A 44 9.42 18.04 -12.85
C GLU A 44 9.57 19.57 -12.81
N LYS A 45 9.78 20.20 -13.96
CA LYS A 45 9.98 21.65 -14.08
C LYS A 45 8.66 22.39 -13.88
N GLU A 46 7.58 21.92 -14.49
CA GLU A 46 6.25 22.49 -14.30
C GLU A 46 5.83 22.39 -12.82
N TRP A 47 6.10 21.26 -12.16
CA TRP A 47 5.87 21.14 -10.72
C TRP A 47 6.72 22.09 -9.88
N ALA A 48 7.98 22.31 -10.26
CA ALA A 48 8.85 23.27 -9.58
C ALA A 48 8.32 24.70 -9.74
N ASP A 49 7.93 25.09 -10.94
CA ASP A 49 7.37 26.42 -11.25
C ASP A 49 6.08 26.68 -10.45
N LYS A 50 5.19 25.68 -10.34
CA LYS A 50 3.96 25.79 -9.53
C LYS A 50 4.27 25.87 -8.03
N ASN A 51 5.24 25.11 -7.54
CA ASN A 51 5.64 25.18 -6.15
C ASN A 51 6.24 26.55 -5.82
N ASP A 52 7.05 27.13 -6.71
CA ASP A 52 7.60 28.47 -6.54
C ASP A 52 6.51 29.56 -6.55
N GLN A 53 5.48 29.41 -7.39
CA GLN A 53 4.29 30.27 -7.37
C GLN A 53 3.58 30.20 -6.00
N LEU A 54 3.30 28.99 -5.51
CA LEU A 54 2.68 28.81 -4.18
C LEU A 54 3.51 29.45 -3.07
N GLN A 55 4.83 29.23 -3.09
CA GLN A 55 5.75 29.80 -2.09
C GLN A 55 5.79 31.32 -2.14
N THR A 56 5.72 31.91 -3.34
CA THR A 56 5.67 33.36 -3.53
C THR A 56 4.39 33.93 -2.92
N ILE A 57 3.23 33.36 -3.27
CA ILE A 57 1.92 33.75 -2.72
C ILE A 57 1.93 33.69 -1.18
N LEU A 58 2.40 32.58 -0.60
CA LEU A 58 2.41 32.38 0.84
C LEU A 58 3.43 33.27 1.59
N LYS A 59 4.54 33.66 0.94
CA LYS A 59 5.56 34.52 1.56
C LYS A 59 5.22 36.00 1.44
N GLU A 60 4.63 36.40 0.32
CA GLU A 60 4.43 37.81 0.00
C GLU A 60 3.03 38.29 0.38
N ASP A 61 2.00 37.49 0.11
CA ASP A 61 0.61 37.95 0.22
C ASP A 61 -0.07 37.52 1.52
N TYR A 62 0.17 36.29 1.98
CA TYR A 62 -0.40 35.83 3.26
C TYR A 62 -0.08 36.76 4.45
N PRO A 63 1.17 37.24 4.65
CA PRO A 63 1.47 38.13 5.77
C PRO A 63 0.73 39.47 5.73
N ARG A 64 0.29 39.92 4.55
CA ARG A 64 -0.37 41.22 4.36
C ARG A 64 -1.82 41.21 4.82
N CYS A 65 -2.47 40.06 4.84
CA CYS A 65 -3.90 39.95 5.15
C CYS A 65 -4.23 38.91 6.23
N LYS A 66 -3.26 38.14 6.74
CA LYS A 66 -3.50 37.09 7.75
C LYS A 66 -4.23 37.59 9.00
N ASP A 67 -4.03 38.84 9.40
CA ASP A 67 -4.64 39.37 10.63
C ASP A 67 -6.11 39.76 10.41
N ASP A 68 -6.49 40.02 9.15
CA ASP A 68 -7.85 40.35 8.72
C ASP A 68 -8.67 39.12 8.30
N MET A 69 -8.06 37.93 8.35
CA MET A 69 -8.72 36.66 8.02
C MET A 69 -9.34 36.01 9.24
N SER A 70 -10.57 35.51 9.08
CA SER A 70 -11.24 34.68 10.07
C SER A 70 -10.52 33.34 10.25
N PRO A 71 -10.75 32.63 11.37
CA PRO A 71 -10.24 31.28 11.55
C PRO A 71 -10.66 30.30 10.43
N GLU A 72 -11.88 30.45 9.91
CA GLU A 72 -12.42 29.61 8.84
C GLU A 72 -11.72 29.89 7.51
N GLU A 73 -11.48 31.16 7.18
CA GLU A 73 -10.74 31.56 5.98
C GLU A 73 -9.30 31.04 6.01
N LYS A 74 -8.65 31.08 7.18
CA LYS A 74 -7.30 30.50 7.37
C LYS A 74 -7.31 28.99 7.20
N ALA A 75 -8.30 28.32 7.78
CA ALA A 75 -8.43 26.86 7.67
C ALA A 75 -8.65 26.45 6.21
N HIS A 76 -9.48 27.19 5.48
CA HIS A 76 -9.71 26.96 4.06
C HIS A 76 -8.42 27.12 3.25
N LEU A 77 -7.71 28.25 3.40
CA LEU A 77 -6.43 28.49 2.73
C LEU A 77 -5.43 27.33 2.96
N TRP A 78 -5.23 26.92 4.21
CA TRP A 78 -4.30 25.84 4.52
C TRP A 78 -4.76 24.47 4.01
N SER A 79 -6.08 24.22 3.98
CA SER A 79 -6.64 23.03 3.34
C SER A 79 -6.30 22.97 1.85
N GLN A 80 -6.32 24.10 1.15
CA GLN A 80 -5.94 24.17 -0.27
C GLN A 80 -4.44 23.98 -0.47
N VAL A 81 -3.61 24.59 0.37
CA VAL A 81 -2.15 24.36 0.37
C VAL A 81 -1.81 22.89 0.56
N VAL A 82 -2.47 22.22 1.52
CA VAL A 82 -2.31 20.78 1.72
C VAL A 82 -2.78 19.99 0.50
N SER A 83 -3.92 20.36 -0.08
CA SER A 83 -4.46 19.69 -1.27
C SER A 83 -3.49 19.76 -2.45
N PHE A 84 -2.88 20.93 -2.70
CA PHE A 84 -1.84 21.09 -3.71
C PHE A 84 -0.68 20.08 -3.53
N HIS A 85 -0.14 19.97 -2.32
CA HIS A 85 0.95 19.04 -2.03
C HIS A 85 0.54 17.56 -2.10
N VAL A 86 -0.71 17.24 -1.76
CA VAL A 86 -1.23 15.87 -1.92
C VAL A 86 -1.28 15.48 -3.40
N ILE A 87 -1.74 16.36 -4.29
CA ILE A 87 -1.78 16.09 -5.73
C ILE A 87 -0.37 15.84 -6.26
N GLN A 88 0.60 16.69 -5.89
CA GLN A 88 2.00 16.53 -6.29
C GLN A 88 2.61 15.22 -5.76
N TYR A 89 2.30 14.85 -4.51
CA TYR A 89 2.80 13.60 -3.94
C TYR A 89 2.21 12.37 -4.62
N GLN A 90 0.90 12.39 -4.93
CA GLN A 90 0.24 11.32 -5.67
C GLN A 90 0.90 11.12 -7.03
N GLU A 91 1.16 12.20 -7.77
CA GLU A 91 1.84 12.15 -9.07
C GLU A 91 3.20 11.45 -8.99
N ARG A 92 4.05 11.87 -8.05
CA ARG A 92 5.38 11.26 -7.86
C ARG A 92 5.29 9.78 -7.46
N ALA A 93 4.29 9.43 -6.66
CA ALA A 93 4.07 8.04 -6.28
C ALA A 93 3.63 7.19 -7.48
N PHE A 94 2.78 7.70 -8.36
CA PHE A 94 2.39 7.03 -9.60
C PHE A 94 3.56 6.89 -10.57
N GLN A 95 4.33 7.95 -10.80
CA GLN A 95 5.52 7.91 -11.65
C GLN A 95 6.53 6.86 -11.13
N ALA A 96 6.79 6.83 -9.83
CA ALA A 96 7.66 5.82 -9.24
C ALA A 96 7.12 4.39 -9.41
N LEU A 97 5.81 4.19 -9.40
CA LEU A 97 5.21 2.88 -9.67
C LEU A 97 5.34 2.49 -11.15
N GLU A 98 5.10 3.41 -12.09
CA GLU A 98 5.26 3.17 -13.53
C GLU A 98 6.72 2.86 -13.89
N GLU A 99 7.68 3.63 -13.38
CA GLU A 99 9.12 3.41 -13.63
C GLU A 99 9.61 2.03 -13.14
N ASN A 100 8.95 1.48 -12.11
CA ASN A 100 9.30 0.17 -11.55
C ASN A 100 8.40 -0.96 -12.05
N GLN A 101 7.42 -0.68 -12.92
CA GLN A 101 6.49 -1.69 -13.43
C GLN A 101 7.22 -2.84 -14.13
N ASP A 102 8.13 -2.52 -15.06
CA ASP A 102 8.91 -3.52 -15.80
C ASP A 102 9.75 -4.41 -14.87
N VAL A 103 10.29 -3.82 -13.79
CA VAL A 103 11.08 -4.56 -12.79
C VAL A 103 10.17 -5.54 -12.03
N TYR A 104 8.97 -5.10 -11.64
CA TYR A 104 8.01 -5.98 -10.97
C TYR A 104 7.52 -7.10 -11.89
N GLU A 105 7.24 -6.80 -13.16
CA GLU A 105 6.84 -7.79 -14.17
C GLU A 105 7.95 -8.82 -14.42
N GLN A 106 9.21 -8.36 -14.53
CA GLN A 106 10.36 -9.26 -14.67
C GLN A 106 10.52 -10.17 -13.44
N MET A 107 10.44 -9.61 -12.22
CA MET A 107 10.53 -10.42 -10.99
C MET A 107 9.42 -11.46 -10.89
N LEU A 108 8.21 -11.13 -11.35
CA LEU A 108 7.10 -12.10 -11.40
C LEU A 108 7.40 -13.24 -12.37
N ALA A 109 7.89 -12.93 -13.58
CA ALA A 109 8.25 -13.94 -14.56
C ALA A 109 9.38 -14.86 -14.08
N GLU A 110 10.44 -14.31 -13.46
CA GLU A 110 11.54 -15.09 -12.89
C GLU A 110 11.07 -16.02 -11.75
N ASN A 111 10.15 -15.55 -10.91
CA ASN A 111 9.56 -16.36 -9.85
C ASN A 111 8.66 -17.48 -10.39
N GLU A 112 7.87 -17.21 -11.43
CA GLU A 112 7.03 -18.23 -12.09
C GLU A 112 7.89 -19.34 -12.71
N GLU A 113 8.99 -18.98 -13.37
CA GLU A 113 9.95 -19.95 -13.93
C GLU A 113 10.63 -20.76 -12.82
N PHE A 114 11.01 -20.13 -11.71
CA PHE A 114 11.58 -20.82 -10.55
C PHE A 114 10.59 -21.84 -9.96
N ILE A 115 9.33 -21.44 -9.72
CA ILE A 115 8.29 -22.32 -9.18
C ILE A 115 8.04 -23.51 -10.12
N THR A 116 8.00 -23.25 -11.43
CA THR A 116 7.80 -24.29 -12.45
C THR A 116 8.94 -25.31 -12.40
N ARG A 117 10.21 -24.87 -12.41
CA ARG A 117 11.36 -25.77 -12.30
C ARG A 117 11.36 -26.58 -11.02
N LEU A 118 11.01 -25.96 -9.88
CA LEU A 118 10.92 -26.66 -8.60
C LEU A 118 9.83 -27.74 -8.62
N SER A 119 8.68 -27.44 -9.21
CA SER A 119 7.58 -28.39 -9.38
C SER A 119 7.97 -29.57 -10.29
N GLU A 120 8.67 -29.29 -11.39
CA GLU A 120 9.19 -30.31 -12.30
C GLU A 120 10.23 -31.20 -11.60
N GLU A 121 11.17 -30.63 -10.86
CA GLU A 121 12.18 -31.38 -10.11
C GLU A 121 11.54 -32.28 -9.05
N PHE A 122 10.57 -31.77 -8.30
CA PHE A 122 9.82 -32.55 -7.33
C PHE A 122 9.08 -33.72 -8.01
N THR A 123 8.39 -33.46 -9.11
CA THR A 123 7.58 -34.46 -9.82
C THR A 123 8.44 -35.52 -10.51
N GLN A 124 9.58 -35.13 -11.09
CA GLN A 124 10.42 -36.04 -11.87
C GLN A 124 11.39 -36.85 -11.02
N ASN A 125 11.91 -36.26 -9.95
CA ASN A 125 13.00 -36.88 -9.18
C ASN A 125 12.53 -37.37 -7.81
N ILE A 126 11.84 -36.52 -7.06
CA ILE A 126 11.51 -36.80 -5.66
C ILE A 126 10.29 -37.73 -5.57
N LEU A 127 9.21 -37.40 -6.28
CA LEU A 127 7.97 -38.16 -6.22
C LEU A 127 8.14 -39.64 -6.60
N PRO A 128 8.85 -40.01 -7.69
CA PRO A 128 9.02 -41.42 -8.06
C PRO A 128 9.93 -42.18 -7.11
N GLU A 129 10.89 -41.49 -6.47
CA GLU A 129 11.72 -42.10 -5.42
C GLU A 129 10.89 -42.37 -4.17
N LEU A 130 10.05 -41.41 -3.76
CA LEU A 130 9.12 -41.58 -2.65
C LEU A 130 8.12 -42.72 -2.89
N GLU A 131 7.52 -42.78 -4.09
CA GLU A 131 6.61 -43.84 -4.50
C GLU A 131 7.29 -45.22 -4.52
N ARG A 132 8.59 -45.28 -4.84
CA ARG A 132 9.37 -46.53 -4.82
C ARG A 132 9.73 -46.97 -3.40
N SER A 133 10.01 -46.02 -2.51
CA SER A 133 10.42 -46.31 -1.13
C SER A 133 9.26 -46.63 -0.19
N LEU A 134 8.06 -46.09 -0.45
CA LEU A 134 6.87 -46.30 0.38
C LEU A 134 6.49 -47.78 0.56
N PRO A 135 6.41 -48.61 -0.50
CA PRO A 135 6.09 -50.03 -0.35
C PRO A 135 7.13 -50.82 0.45
N GLU A 136 8.41 -50.47 0.33
CA GLU A 136 9.47 -51.14 1.08
C GLU A 136 9.40 -50.79 2.57
N PHE A 137 9.15 -49.52 2.89
CA PHE A 137 8.92 -49.07 4.26
C PHE A 137 7.68 -49.73 4.88
N GLU A 138 6.58 -49.80 4.14
CA GLU A 138 5.34 -50.44 4.58
C GLU A 138 5.55 -51.94 4.84
N ARG A 139 6.25 -52.64 3.93
CA ARG A 139 6.59 -54.05 4.09
C ARG A 139 7.50 -54.30 5.30
N LEU A 140 8.54 -53.48 5.49
CA LEU A 140 9.44 -53.60 6.63
C LEU A 140 8.72 -53.33 7.95
N SER A 141 7.80 -52.37 7.97
CA SER A 141 6.98 -52.05 9.14
C SER A 141 6.04 -53.21 9.48
N GLN A 142 5.37 -53.80 8.50
CA GLN A 142 4.49 -54.96 8.69
C GLN A 142 5.27 -56.20 9.16
N ASP A 143 6.45 -56.48 8.58
CA ASP A 143 7.32 -57.59 9.00
C ASP A 143 7.81 -57.40 10.45
N LEU A 144 8.15 -56.17 10.84
CA LEU A 144 8.53 -55.86 12.22
C LEU A 144 7.36 -56.07 13.19
N ILE A 145 6.16 -55.60 12.84
CA ILE A 145 4.95 -55.80 13.64
C ILE A 145 4.68 -57.30 13.80
N GLN A 146 4.68 -58.07 12.71
CA GLN A 146 4.43 -59.51 12.76
C GLN A 146 5.45 -60.23 13.65
N ARG A 147 6.74 -59.88 13.58
CA ARG A 147 7.77 -60.47 14.46
C ARG A 147 7.55 -60.12 15.93
N LEU A 148 7.09 -58.92 16.22
CA LEU A 148 6.76 -58.50 17.58
C LEU A 148 5.53 -59.24 18.12
N GLU A 149 4.53 -59.52 17.26
CA GLU A 149 3.37 -60.37 17.57
C GLU A 149 3.81 -61.82 17.81
N ASP A 150 4.54 -62.42 16.86
CA ASP A 150 4.97 -63.82 16.92
C ASP A 150 5.89 -64.12 18.11
N SER A 151 6.69 -63.14 18.55
CA SER A 151 7.55 -63.27 19.73
C SER A 151 6.81 -63.10 21.07
N GLY A 152 5.51 -62.75 21.02
CA GLY A 152 4.73 -62.35 22.18
C GLY A 152 5.28 -61.10 22.87
N SER A 153 6.13 -60.33 22.18
CA SER A 153 6.74 -59.11 22.70
C SER A 153 5.75 -57.95 22.68
N LEU A 154 4.87 -57.91 21.68
CA LEU A 154 3.80 -56.92 21.60
C LEU A 154 2.83 -57.03 22.78
N ASP A 155 2.43 -58.26 23.13
CA ASP A 155 1.59 -58.52 24.31
C ASP A 155 2.31 -58.15 25.62
N ARG A 156 3.60 -58.50 25.76
CA ARG A 156 4.39 -58.11 26.94
C ARG A 156 4.59 -56.60 27.07
N ILE A 157 4.80 -55.90 25.95
CA ILE A 157 4.91 -54.43 25.92
C ILE A 157 3.57 -53.80 26.30
N LYS A 158 2.46 -54.36 25.80
CA LYS A 158 1.10 -53.94 26.13
C LYS A 158 0.78 -54.15 27.62
N GLU A 159 1.08 -55.33 28.16
CA GLU A 159 0.91 -55.64 29.58
C GLU A 159 1.74 -54.71 30.47
N ALA A 160 3.01 -54.48 30.11
CA ALA A 160 3.88 -53.56 30.85
C ALA A 160 3.36 -52.11 30.81
N ALA A 161 2.80 -51.66 29.68
CA ALA A 161 2.19 -50.34 29.56
C ALA A 161 0.90 -50.21 30.39
N GLU A 162 0.07 -51.26 30.42
CA GLU A 162 -1.15 -51.32 31.24
C GLU A 162 -0.84 -51.40 32.74
N GLU A 163 0.25 -52.08 33.13
CA GLU A 163 0.76 -52.10 34.50
C GLU A 163 1.29 -50.72 34.93
N LEU A 164 2.09 -50.07 34.08
CA LEU A 164 2.61 -48.72 34.34
C LEU A 164 1.48 -47.70 34.48
N THR A 165 0.43 -47.82 33.67
CA THR A 165 -0.78 -46.96 33.76
C THR A 165 -1.50 -47.15 35.10
N ARG A 166 -1.70 -48.40 35.53
CA ARG A 166 -2.30 -48.71 36.84
C ARG A 166 -1.45 -48.24 38.01
N ASP A 167 -0.14 -48.32 37.90
CA ASP A 167 0.79 -47.79 38.90
C ASP A 167 0.70 -46.26 38.99
N MET A 168 0.63 -45.57 37.85
CA MET A 168 0.45 -44.10 37.81
C MET A 168 -0.88 -43.66 38.44
N GLU A 169 -1.98 -44.37 38.15
CA GLU A 169 -3.30 -44.08 38.74
C GLU A 169 -3.31 -44.30 40.26
N ARG A 170 -2.64 -45.35 40.75
CA ARG A 170 -2.51 -45.62 42.19
C ARG A 170 -1.71 -44.53 42.89
N ILE A 171 -0.59 -44.10 42.32
CA ILE A 171 0.24 -43.02 42.86
C ILE A 171 -0.55 -41.70 42.91
N GLN A 172 -1.39 -41.43 41.91
CA GLN A 172 -2.27 -40.25 41.93
C GLN A 172 -3.36 -40.31 43.00
N GLN A 173 -3.88 -41.49 43.33
CA GLN A 173 -4.91 -41.67 44.37
C GLN A 173 -4.34 -41.70 45.79
N GLU A 174 -3.12 -42.22 45.98
CA GLU A 174 -2.42 -42.28 47.27
C GLU A 174 -1.69 -40.96 47.63
N GLY A 175 -1.52 -40.06 46.65
CA GLY A 175 -0.98 -38.71 46.83
C GLY A 175 -1.98 -37.64 47.27
N HIS A 176 -3.21 -38.03 47.62
CA HIS A 176 -4.28 -37.17 48.13
C HIS A 176 -4.62 -37.45 49.60
#